data_AF-A0A9X3ZK24-F1
#
_entry.id   AF-A0A9X3ZK24-F1
#
_cell.length_a   1.000
_cell.length_b   1.000
_cell.length_c   1.000
_cell.angle_alpha   90.00
_cell.angle_beta   90.00
_cell.angle_gamma   90.00
#
_symmetry.space_group_name_H-M   'P 1'
#
loop_
_entity.id
_entity.type
_entity.pdbx_description
1 polymer ?
#
loop_
_entity_poly.entity_id
_entity_poly.type
_entity_poly.pdbx_seq_one_letter_code
_entity_poly.pdbx_strand_id
1 'polypeptide(L)'
;MAKKKPLGIRNNNPGNIEWGSPWQGLKAKTKNSGRFAEFESPVYGIRAIAVLLITYYDKRKSRDGSKIDTIKEVIERWAPPVENNSSAYAKAVSDLLGVTPTSKINMHDYATIRAIVCGIIRHENGRGPLDNDNTWYSEDVIDEGLRRAGVVKKNRTVSKIPVTKESVGATTSAAVGIGQIADALPQYKKRLITLNRVFLAVQCYRLYSVW
;
A
#
# COMPACT_ATOMS: atom_id res chain seq x y z
N MET A 1 -26.21 16.41 -2.55
CA MET A 1 -26.36 14.99 -2.14
C MET A 1 -24.99 14.46 -1.76
N ALA A 2 -24.79 13.92 -0.56
CA ALA A 2 -23.50 13.31 -0.19
C ALA A 2 -23.23 12.10 -1.10
N LYS A 3 -22.03 12.02 -1.69
CA LYS A 3 -21.63 10.90 -2.56
C LYS A 3 -21.64 9.61 -1.73
N LYS A 4 -22.48 8.64 -2.12
CA LYS A 4 -22.54 7.33 -1.47
C LYS A 4 -21.16 6.67 -1.50
N LYS A 5 -20.69 6.16 -0.36
CA LYS A 5 -19.41 5.45 -0.27
C LYS A 5 -19.39 4.24 -1.24
N PRO A 6 -18.23 3.92 -1.85
CA PRO A 6 -18.07 2.71 -2.66
C PRO A 6 -18.44 1.44 -1.90
N LEU A 7 -18.82 0.39 -2.64
CA LEU A 7 -19.27 -0.87 -2.05
C LEU A 7 -18.19 -1.53 -1.17
N GLY A 8 -16.93 -1.56 -1.62
CA GLY A 8 -15.82 -2.11 -0.86
C GLY A 8 -15.64 -1.44 0.51
N ILE A 9 -15.77 -0.11 0.57
CA ILE A 9 -15.72 0.65 1.84
C ILE A 9 -16.93 0.33 2.73
N ARG A 10 -18.14 0.19 2.16
CA ARG A 10 -19.36 -0.15 2.91
C ARG A 10 -19.32 -1.57 3.49
N ASN A 11 -18.70 -2.50 2.77
CA ASN A 11 -18.60 -3.90 3.15
C ASN A 11 -17.39 -4.19 4.05
N ASN A 12 -16.60 -3.17 4.42
CA ASN A 12 -15.29 -3.34 5.06
C ASN A 12 -14.33 -4.26 4.28
N ASN A 13 -14.53 -4.32 2.97
CA ASN A 13 -13.82 -5.18 2.03
C ASN A 13 -13.20 -4.31 0.94
N PRO A 14 -12.14 -3.56 1.24
CA PRO A 14 -11.64 -2.56 0.31
C PRO A 14 -10.92 -3.15 -0.91
N GLY A 15 -10.68 -4.46 -0.94
CA GLY A 15 -10.15 -5.19 -2.09
C GLY A 15 -11.22 -5.90 -2.92
N ASN A 16 -12.51 -5.71 -2.63
CA ASN A 16 -13.62 -6.39 -3.30
C ASN A 16 -13.43 -7.92 -3.39
N ILE A 17 -12.94 -8.54 -2.30
CA ILE A 17 -12.70 -9.98 -2.24
C ILE A 17 -14.04 -10.72 -2.21
N GLU A 18 -14.19 -11.78 -2.99
CA GLU A 18 -15.41 -12.58 -3.02
C GLU A 18 -15.51 -13.56 -1.85
N TRP A 19 -16.74 -14.02 -1.58
CA TRP A 19 -16.96 -15.14 -0.67
C TRP A 19 -16.24 -16.40 -1.16
N GLY A 20 -15.86 -17.30 -0.24
CA GLY A 20 -15.39 -18.64 -0.59
C GLY A 20 -14.26 -19.17 0.30
N SER A 21 -13.38 -18.28 0.77
CA SER A 21 -12.36 -18.65 1.75
C SER A 21 -12.82 -18.30 3.18
N PRO A 22 -12.42 -19.09 4.20
CA PRO A 22 -12.79 -18.85 5.59
C PRO A 22 -11.94 -17.72 6.19
N TRP A 23 -12.15 -16.50 5.71
CA TRP A 23 -11.41 -15.33 6.21
C TRP A 23 -11.79 -15.03 7.66
N GLN A 24 -10.82 -14.57 8.44
CA GLN A 24 -11.08 -14.07 9.79
C GLN A 24 -11.88 -12.76 9.72
N GLY A 25 -12.84 -12.60 10.65
CA GLY A 25 -13.68 -11.40 10.74
C GLY A 25 -14.72 -11.28 9.64
N LEU A 26 -15.09 -12.38 8.97
CA LEU A 26 -16.24 -12.41 8.06
C LEU A 26 -17.54 -12.26 8.85
N LYS A 27 -18.43 -11.42 8.32
CA LYS A 27 -19.83 -11.42 8.73
C LYS A 27 -20.53 -12.67 8.20
N ALA A 28 -21.59 -13.09 8.87
CA ALA A 28 -22.45 -14.16 8.39
C ALA A 28 -23.04 -13.78 7.02
N LYS A 29 -22.88 -14.66 6.02
CA LYS A 29 -23.47 -14.47 4.70
C LYS A 29 -24.99 -14.62 4.80
N THR A 30 -25.73 -13.60 4.37
CA THR A 30 -27.21 -13.61 4.40
C THR A 30 -27.79 -13.68 2.99
N LYS A 31 -29.12 -13.83 2.86
CA LYS A 31 -29.81 -13.77 1.56
C LYS A 31 -29.64 -12.43 0.85
N ASN A 32 -29.35 -11.36 1.59
CA ASN A 32 -29.15 -10.01 1.06
C ASN A 32 -27.67 -9.70 0.80
N SER A 33 -26.75 -10.60 1.15
CA SER A 33 -25.32 -10.42 0.90
C SER A 33 -25.04 -10.53 -0.59
N GLY A 34 -24.30 -9.55 -1.12
CA GLY A 34 -23.91 -9.53 -2.52
C GLY A 34 -22.80 -10.53 -2.86
N ARG A 35 -22.22 -10.39 -4.05
CA ARG A 35 -21.09 -11.19 -4.54
C ARG A 35 -19.84 -11.12 -3.65
N PHE A 36 -19.57 -9.93 -3.10
CA PHE A 36 -18.36 -9.68 -2.31
C PHE A 36 -18.55 -10.04 -0.85
N ALA A 37 -17.50 -10.56 -0.24
CA ALA A 37 -17.43 -10.81 1.19
C ALA A 37 -17.65 -9.52 1.99
N GLU A 38 -18.20 -9.67 3.19
CA GLU A 38 -18.42 -8.58 4.13
C GLU A 38 -17.66 -8.87 5.41
N PHE A 39 -16.90 -7.88 5.89
CA PHE A 39 -16.10 -8.02 7.10
C PHE A 39 -16.67 -7.19 8.25
N GLU A 40 -16.42 -7.64 9.48
CA GLU A 40 -16.80 -6.94 10.70
C GLU A 40 -16.13 -5.55 10.79
N SER A 41 -14.89 -5.44 10.33
CA SER A 41 -14.11 -4.20 10.32
C SER A 41 -13.16 -4.14 9.11
N PRO A 42 -12.76 -2.94 8.65
CA PRO A 42 -11.91 -2.78 7.48
C PRO A 42 -10.52 -3.43 7.65
N VAL A 43 -10.04 -3.51 8.90
CA VAL A 43 -8.80 -4.20 9.26
C VAL A 43 -8.79 -5.66 8.76
N TYR A 44 -9.91 -6.37 8.86
CA TYR A 44 -10.01 -7.76 8.38
C TYR A 44 -10.02 -7.85 6.85
N GLY A 45 -10.67 -6.91 6.17
CA GLY A 45 -10.59 -6.82 4.70
C GLY A 45 -9.19 -6.52 4.21
N ILE A 46 -8.49 -5.57 4.85
CA ILE A 46 -7.08 -5.24 4.56
C ILE A 46 -6.17 -6.46 4.80
N ARG A 47 -6.36 -7.16 5.93
CA ARG A 47 -5.67 -8.41 6.22
C ARG A 47 -5.91 -9.45 5.12
N ALA A 48 -7.14 -9.61 4.65
CA ALA A 48 -7.46 -10.57 3.60
C ALA A 48 -6.72 -10.27 2.29
N ILE A 49 -6.60 -8.98 1.91
CA ILE A 49 -5.76 -8.55 0.78
C ILE A 49 -4.31 -8.98 1.02
N ALA A 50 -3.74 -8.64 2.17
CA ALA A 50 -2.34 -8.96 2.48
C ALA A 50 -2.06 -10.48 2.45
N VAL A 51 -2.94 -11.29 3.04
CA VAL A 51 -2.82 -12.76 3.02
C VAL A 51 -2.90 -13.31 1.60
N LEU A 52 -3.76 -12.75 0.75
CA LEU A 52 -3.82 -13.15 -0.67
C LEU A 52 -2.51 -12.84 -1.40
N LEU A 53 -1.96 -11.63 -1.22
CA LEU A 53 -0.70 -11.22 -1.85
C LEU A 53 0.47 -12.10 -1.40
N ILE A 54 0.59 -12.38 -0.10
CA ILE A 54 1.59 -13.30 0.46
C ILE A 54 1.39 -14.70 -0.13
N THR A 55 0.14 -15.17 -0.22
CA THR A 55 -0.17 -16.49 -0.81
C THR A 55 0.23 -16.56 -2.28
N TYR A 56 0.07 -15.48 -3.05
CA TYR A 56 0.49 -15.45 -4.44
C TYR A 56 2.00 -15.59 -4.57
N TYR A 57 2.74 -14.82 -3.77
CA TYR A 57 4.20 -14.84 -3.74
C TYR A 57 4.77 -16.18 -3.27
N ASP A 58 4.23 -16.76 -2.20
CA ASP A 58 4.76 -17.98 -1.59
C ASP A 58 4.35 -19.26 -2.33
N LYS A 59 3.10 -19.32 -2.84
CA LYS A 59 2.46 -20.59 -3.22
C LYS A 59 1.98 -20.66 -4.66
N ARG A 60 1.98 -19.56 -5.41
CA ARG A 60 1.42 -19.53 -6.77
C ARG A 60 2.51 -19.30 -7.80
N LYS A 61 2.16 -19.60 -9.05
CA LYS A 61 2.98 -19.39 -10.23
C LYS A 61 2.34 -18.36 -11.14
N SER A 62 3.17 -17.62 -11.85
CA SER A 62 2.77 -16.75 -12.95
C SER A 62 2.25 -17.60 -14.13
N ARG A 63 1.71 -16.94 -15.16
CA ARG A 63 1.13 -17.62 -16.33
C ARG A 63 2.14 -18.47 -17.10
N ASP A 64 3.41 -18.08 -17.09
CA ASP A 64 4.53 -18.77 -17.72
C ASP A 64 5.15 -19.87 -16.82
N GLY A 65 4.56 -20.14 -15.65
CA GLY A 65 5.07 -21.13 -14.68
C GLY A 65 6.19 -20.61 -13.76
N SER A 66 6.63 -19.36 -13.93
CA SER A 66 7.62 -18.73 -13.05
C SER A 66 7.01 -18.34 -11.69
N LYS A 67 7.86 -17.91 -10.74
CA LYS A 67 7.37 -17.38 -9.45
C LYS A 67 6.72 -16.01 -9.67
N ILE A 68 5.71 -15.69 -8.89
CA ILE A 68 5.16 -14.33 -8.85
C ILE A 68 6.07 -13.50 -7.95
N ASP A 69 7.02 -12.78 -8.54
CA ASP A 69 8.02 -11.98 -7.80
C ASP A 69 8.18 -10.55 -8.32
N THR A 70 7.28 -10.09 -9.18
CA THR A 70 7.21 -8.70 -9.67
C THR A 70 5.85 -8.05 -9.46
N ILE A 71 5.80 -6.70 -9.46
CA ILE A 71 4.53 -5.96 -9.31
C ILE A 71 3.58 -6.30 -10.47
N LYS A 72 4.11 -6.38 -11.69
CA LYS A 72 3.34 -6.72 -12.88
C LYS A 72 2.62 -8.06 -12.71
N GLU A 73 3.31 -9.12 -12.28
CA GLU A 73 2.72 -10.45 -12.14
C GLU A 73 1.68 -10.51 -11.02
N VAL A 74 1.96 -9.83 -9.89
CA VAL A 74 1.00 -9.73 -8.78
C VAL A 74 -0.29 -9.07 -9.25
N ILE A 75 -0.19 -7.95 -9.97
CA ILE A 75 -1.34 -7.22 -10.48
C ILE A 75 -2.07 -7.99 -11.58
N GLU A 76 -1.36 -8.66 -12.49
CA GLU A 76 -1.98 -9.51 -13.51
C GLU A 76 -2.73 -10.71 -12.90
N ARG A 77 -2.25 -11.22 -11.75
CA ARG A 77 -2.94 -12.26 -10.99
C ARG A 77 -4.18 -11.71 -10.27
N TRP A 78 -4.09 -10.50 -9.71
CA TRP A 78 -5.16 -9.84 -8.96
C TRP A 78 -6.30 -9.36 -9.88
N ALA A 79 -5.95 -8.68 -10.98
CA ALA A 79 -6.87 -8.09 -11.94
C ALA A 79 -6.39 -8.38 -13.38
N PRO A 80 -6.74 -9.55 -13.94
CA PRO A 80 -6.29 -9.94 -15.26
C PRO A 80 -6.77 -8.96 -16.36
N PRO A 81 -5.99 -8.81 -17.45
CA PRO A 81 -6.15 -7.72 -18.42
C PRO A 81 -7.34 -7.86 -19.38
N VAL A 82 -8.16 -8.92 -19.26
CA VAL A 82 -9.33 -9.13 -20.14
C VAL A 82 -10.31 -7.94 -20.05
N GLU A 83 -10.37 -7.29 -18.87
CA GLU A 83 -11.28 -6.18 -18.59
C GLU A 83 -10.55 -4.91 -18.09
N ASN A 84 -9.22 -4.94 -17.92
CA ASN A 84 -8.47 -3.89 -17.21
C ASN A 84 -7.15 -3.53 -17.92
N ASN A 85 -6.76 -2.25 -17.82
CA ASN A 85 -5.39 -1.83 -18.17
C ASN A 85 -4.43 -2.17 -17.02
N SER A 86 -4.12 -3.47 -16.86
CA SER A 86 -3.23 -3.99 -15.81
C SER A 86 -1.85 -3.34 -15.84
N SER A 87 -1.38 -2.85 -17.00
CA SER A 87 -0.13 -2.11 -17.14
C SER A 87 -0.16 -0.75 -16.44
N ALA A 88 -1.24 0.02 -16.62
CA ALA A 88 -1.41 1.31 -15.94
C ALA A 88 -1.52 1.12 -14.42
N TYR A 89 -2.19 0.05 -13.99
CA TYR A 89 -2.33 -0.29 -12.59
C TYR A 89 -0.99 -0.71 -11.96
N ALA A 90 -0.26 -1.63 -12.60
CA ALA A 90 1.09 -2.00 -12.16
C ALA A 90 2.00 -0.78 -12.07
N LYS A 91 1.95 0.12 -13.06
CA LYS A 91 2.72 1.37 -13.02
C LYS A 91 2.35 2.26 -11.84
N ALA A 92 1.07 2.47 -11.57
CA ALA A 92 0.63 3.30 -10.44
C ALA A 92 1.15 2.75 -9.10
N VAL A 93 1.14 1.43 -8.92
CA VAL A 93 1.68 0.76 -7.73
C VAL A 93 3.20 0.85 -7.68
N SER A 94 3.88 0.66 -8.80
CA SER A 94 5.33 0.82 -8.91
C SER A 94 5.80 2.24 -8.60
N ASP A 95 5.05 3.26 -9.00
CA ASP A 95 5.35 4.66 -8.72
C ASP A 95 5.28 4.96 -7.20
N LEU A 96 4.40 4.27 -6.44
CA LEU A 96 4.36 4.38 -4.97
C LEU A 96 5.63 3.81 -4.30
N LEU A 97 6.25 2.81 -4.91
CA LEU A 97 7.46 2.15 -4.41
C LEU A 97 8.76 2.75 -4.98
N GLY A 98 8.68 3.56 -6.03
CA GLY A 98 9.85 4.09 -6.73
C GLY A 98 10.65 3.02 -7.48
N VAL A 99 10.02 1.90 -7.84
CA VAL A 99 10.65 0.78 -8.57
C VAL A 99 10.03 0.62 -9.96
N THR A 100 10.59 -0.25 -10.81
CA THR A 100 9.94 -0.60 -12.09
C THR A 100 8.91 -1.71 -11.89
N PRO A 101 7.87 -1.83 -12.74
CA PRO A 101 6.88 -2.91 -12.65
C PRO A 101 7.45 -4.33 -12.73
N THR A 102 8.63 -4.48 -13.34
CA THR A 102 9.37 -5.73 -13.53
C THR A 102 10.48 -5.95 -12.49
N SER A 103 10.67 -5.00 -11.56
CA SER A 103 11.61 -5.17 -10.47
C SER A 103 11.17 -6.31 -9.56
N LYS A 104 12.13 -7.11 -9.09
CA LYS A 104 11.86 -8.14 -8.09
C LYS A 104 11.45 -7.50 -6.77
N ILE A 105 10.43 -8.07 -6.14
CA ILE A 105 9.85 -7.59 -4.89
C ILE A 105 9.72 -8.74 -3.89
N ASN A 106 9.54 -8.39 -2.62
CA ASN A 106 9.33 -9.36 -1.54
C ASN A 106 8.04 -9.01 -0.78
N MET A 107 7.04 -9.89 -0.79
CA MET A 107 5.77 -9.66 -0.09
C MET A 107 5.87 -9.69 1.43
N HIS A 108 6.97 -10.21 1.98
CA HIS A 108 7.24 -10.19 3.42
C HIS A 108 7.89 -8.87 3.87
N ASP A 109 8.32 -8.02 2.93
CA ASP A 109 8.77 -6.67 3.24
C ASP A 109 7.57 -5.74 3.46
N TYR A 110 7.56 -5.05 4.60
CA TYR A 110 6.45 -4.20 5.02
C TYR A 110 6.21 -3.04 4.04
N ALA A 111 7.26 -2.37 3.55
CA ALA A 111 7.09 -1.22 2.65
C ALA A 111 6.48 -1.67 1.31
N THR A 112 6.96 -2.80 0.80
CA THR A 112 6.47 -3.43 -0.43
C THR A 112 4.98 -3.78 -0.33
N ILE A 113 4.59 -4.61 0.65
CA ILE A 113 3.19 -5.05 0.74
C ILE A 113 2.25 -3.89 1.07
N ARG A 114 2.68 -2.94 1.92
CA ARG A 114 1.87 -1.75 2.25
C ARG A 114 1.54 -0.96 0.99
N ALA A 115 2.53 -0.66 0.15
CA ALA A 115 2.30 0.12 -1.06
C ALA A 115 1.33 -0.57 -2.03
N ILE A 116 1.47 -1.89 -2.20
CA ILE A 116 0.59 -2.68 -3.07
C ILE A 116 -0.84 -2.70 -2.52
N VAL A 117 -1.00 -2.94 -1.22
CA VAL A 117 -2.32 -2.89 -0.54
C VAL A 117 -2.96 -1.51 -0.71
N CYS A 118 -2.22 -0.43 -0.45
CA CYS A 118 -2.72 0.94 -0.65
C CYS A 118 -3.14 1.20 -2.10
N GLY A 119 -2.35 0.73 -3.05
CA GLY A 119 -2.66 0.79 -4.48
C GLY A 119 -3.95 0.06 -4.84
N ILE A 120 -4.14 -1.17 -4.33
CA ILE A 120 -5.38 -1.95 -4.49
C ILE A 120 -6.58 -1.16 -3.97
N ILE A 121 -6.52 -0.69 -2.73
CA ILE A 121 -7.63 0.01 -2.10
C ILE A 121 -8.04 1.25 -2.92
N ARG A 122 -7.06 2.03 -3.38
CA ARG A 122 -7.30 3.24 -4.18
C ARG A 122 -7.85 2.91 -5.56
N HIS A 123 -7.37 1.84 -6.19
CA HIS A 123 -7.86 1.41 -7.50
C HIS A 123 -9.32 0.95 -7.42
N GLU A 124 -9.63 0.09 -6.45
CA GLU A 124 -10.94 -0.54 -6.28
C GLU A 124 -12.04 0.45 -5.84
N ASN A 125 -11.68 1.47 -5.06
CA ASN A 125 -12.65 2.38 -4.45
C ASN A 125 -12.54 3.82 -4.98
N GLY A 126 -11.58 4.10 -5.86
CA GLY A 126 -11.26 5.45 -6.31
C GLY A 126 -10.70 6.34 -5.20
N ARG A 127 -10.64 7.66 -5.45
CA ARG A 127 -10.15 8.66 -4.49
C ARG A 127 -11.15 8.86 -3.35
N GLY A 128 -10.70 8.58 -2.13
CA GLY A 128 -11.40 8.87 -0.88
C GLY A 128 -11.05 10.25 -0.30
N PRO A 129 -11.48 10.52 0.95
CA PRO A 129 -11.37 11.83 1.59
C PRO A 129 -9.99 12.13 2.18
N LEU A 130 -9.12 11.13 2.35
CA LEU A 130 -7.82 11.31 2.99
C LEU A 130 -6.73 11.67 1.96
N ASP A 131 -5.75 12.45 2.40
CA ASP A 131 -4.57 12.81 1.63
C ASP A 131 -3.40 11.85 1.93
N ASN A 132 -3.57 10.59 1.54
CA ASN A 132 -2.53 9.55 1.65
C ASN A 132 -2.63 8.57 0.47
N ASP A 133 -1.71 7.60 0.38
CA ASP A 133 -1.59 6.70 -0.77
C ASP A 133 -2.89 5.95 -1.13
N ASN A 134 -3.63 5.48 -0.12
CA ASN A 134 -4.85 4.69 -0.27
C ASN A 134 -6.14 5.54 -0.29
N THR A 135 -6.07 6.76 0.25
CA THR A 135 -7.12 7.80 0.31
C THR A 135 -8.36 7.50 1.16
N TRP A 136 -8.48 6.31 1.77
CA TRP A 136 -9.68 5.88 2.49
C TRP A 136 -9.48 5.57 3.97
N TYR A 137 -8.32 5.07 4.36
CA TYR A 137 -7.99 4.63 5.72
C TYR A 137 -6.74 5.32 6.23
N SER A 138 -6.70 5.55 7.54
CA SER A 138 -5.50 6.02 8.23
C SER A 138 -4.40 4.96 8.19
N GLU A 139 -3.17 5.39 8.43
CA GLU A 139 -2.00 4.52 8.49
C GLU A 139 -2.16 3.42 9.53
N ASP A 140 -2.72 3.72 10.70
CA ASP A 140 -2.91 2.75 11.79
C ASP A 140 -3.83 1.59 11.39
N VAL A 141 -4.87 1.86 10.59
CA VAL A 141 -5.80 0.84 10.11
C VAL A 141 -5.13 -0.08 9.09
N ILE A 142 -4.30 0.48 8.22
CA ILE A 142 -3.50 -0.27 7.26
C ILE A 142 -2.48 -1.14 8.02
N ASP A 143 -1.73 -0.54 8.95
CA ASP A 143 -0.70 -1.19 9.74
C ASP A 143 -1.26 -2.34 10.58
N GLU A 144 -2.42 -2.15 11.20
CA GLU A 144 -3.09 -3.20 11.97
C GLU A 144 -3.55 -4.37 11.07
N GLY A 145 -4.05 -4.08 9.86
CA GLY A 145 -4.40 -5.11 8.88
C GLY A 145 -3.19 -5.93 8.44
N LEU A 146 -2.06 -5.27 8.15
CA LEU A 146 -0.80 -5.91 7.80
C LEU A 146 -0.22 -6.73 8.96
N ARG A 147 -0.26 -6.18 10.18
CA ARG A 147 0.20 -6.86 11.40
C ARG A 147 -0.55 -8.17 11.63
N ARG A 148 -1.87 -8.19 11.42
CA ARG A 148 -2.69 -9.42 11.52
C ARG A 148 -2.45 -10.43 10.39
N ALA A 149 -1.82 -10.00 9.29
CA ALA A 149 -1.36 -10.89 8.23
C ALA A 149 0.08 -11.41 8.50
N GLY A 150 0.70 -10.99 9.61
CA GLY A 150 2.06 -11.38 9.99
C GLY A 150 3.16 -10.43 9.50
N VAL A 151 2.81 -9.31 8.87
CA VAL A 151 3.78 -8.33 8.38
C VAL A 151 3.79 -7.11 9.29
N VAL A 152 4.92 -6.86 9.95
CA VAL A 152 5.05 -5.80 10.94
C VAL A 152 6.05 -4.76 10.47
N LYS A 153 5.72 -3.48 10.66
CA LYS A 153 6.65 -2.38 10.50
C LYS A 153 7.79 -2.53 11.50
N LYS A 154 9.02 -2.73 11.02
CA LYS A 154 10.19 -2.73 11.88
C LYS A 154 10.36 -1.31 12.44
N ASN A 155 10.16 -1.14 13.74
CA ASN A 155 10.57 0.08 14.41
C ASN A 155 12.09 0.18 14.29
N ARG A 156 12.59 1.26 13.69
CA ARG A 156 14.01 1.59 13.84
C ARG A 156 14.22 1.85 15.32
N THR A 157 14.89 0.93 16.01
CA THR A 157 15.50 1.22 17.30
C THR A 157 16.47 2.36 17.02
N VAL A 158 16.11 3.59 17.40
CA VAL A 158 17.13 4.62 17.62
C VAL A 158 17.93 4.04 18.77
N SER A 159 19.08 3.44 18.47
CA SER A 159 20.03 3.07 19.50
C SER A 159 20.18 4.31 20.37
N LYS A 160 19.72 4.25 21.63
CA LYS A 160 20.09 5.26 22.61
C LYS A 160 21.61 5.30 22.53
N ILE A 161 22.16 6.40 22.01
CA ILE A 161 23.61 6.59 21.98
C ILE A 161 24.04 6.40 23.45
N PRO A 162 24.92 5.44 23.76
CA PRO A 162 25.38 5.29 25.12
C PRO A 162 26.10 6.59 25.47
N VAL A 163 25.57 7.33 26.45
CA VAL A 163 26.28 8.46 27.03
C VAL A 163 27.43 7.85 27.83
N THR A 164 28.58 7.62 27.18
CA THR A 164 29.80 7.28 27.90
C THR A 164 30.26 8.50 28.68
N LYS A 165 30.83 8.25 29.87
CA LYS A 165 31.26 9.29 30.81
C LYS A 165 32.29 10.25 30.19
N GLU A 166 32.91 9.91 29.06
CA GLU A 166 33.81 10.79 28.32
C GLU A 166 33.09 11.98 27.67
N SER A 167 31.80 11.87 27.34
CA SER A 167 31.04 13.00 26.77
C SER A 167 30.61 14.05 27.81
N VAL A 168 30.72 13.73 29.10
CA VAL A 168 30.44 14.65 30.22
C VAL A 168 31.65 15.55 30.50
N GLY A 169 32.87 15.12 30.15
CA GLY A 169 34.11 15.85 30.43
C GLY A 169 34.43 17.00 29.46
N ALA A 170 33.82 17.03 28.27
CA ALA A 170 34.07 18.06 27.26
C ALA A 170 33.02 19.20 27.26
N THR A 171 32.04 19.17 28.18
CA THR A 171 31.01 20.21 28.29
C THR A 171 30.95 20.74 29.72
N THR A 172 31.87 21.63 30.08
CA THR A 172 31.60 22.50 31.23
C THR A 172 31.05 23.83 30.69
N SER A 173 29.73 23.99 30.90
CA SER A 173 28.98 25.25 30.80
C SER A 173 28.54 25.70 29.40
N ALA A 174 27.38 25.15 29.02
CA ALA A 174 26.30 25.78 28.24
C ALA A 174 26.53 26.20 26.77
N ALA A 175 25.71 25.57 25.92
CA ALA A 175 25.26 26.00 24.59
C ALA A 175 26.26 25.90 23.43
N VAL A 176 26.64 24.67 23.07
CA VAL A 176 27.13 24.38 21.71
C VAL A 176 25.93 24.32 20.76
N GLY A 177 25.73 25.42 20.06
CA GLY A 177 24.94 25.48 18.85
C GLY A 177 25.73 25.03 17.62
N ILE A 178 24.96 24.51 16.67
CA ILE A 178 25.15 24.57 15.22
C ILE A 178 26.34 23.79 14.64
N GLY A 179 26.03 22.67 13.99
CA GLY A 179 26.85 22.14 12.89
C GLY A 179 26.89 20.61 12.83
N GLN A 180 26.59 20.07 11.65
CA GLN A 180 26.92 18.71 11.21
C GLN A 180 25.97 17.57 11.61
N ILE A 181 24.75 17.61 11.06
CA ILE A 181 24.16 16.42 10.43
C ILE A 181 23.67 16.83 9.03
N ALA A 182 24.60 17.35 8.23
CA ALA A 182 24.54 17.18 6.79
C ALA A 182 25.19 15.81 6.48
N ASP A 183 24.76 15.18 5.38
CA ASP A 183 25.29 13.92 4.85
C ASP A 183 24.71 12.61 5.42
N ALA A 184 23.47 12.29 5.00
CA ALA A 184 23.07 10.97 4.47
C ALA A 184 21.59 10.97 4.06
N LEU A 185 21.25 11.63 2.95
CA LEU A 185 19.95 11.46 2.28
C LEU A 185 20.17 11.01 0.82
N PRO A 186 20.13 9.70 0.52
CA PRO A 186 19.94 9.26 -0.85
C PRO A 186 18.48 9.51 -1.25
N GLN A 187 18.27 10.55 -2.06
CA GLN A 187 17.29 10.62 -3.16
C GLN A 187 15.79 10.38 -2.92
N TYR A 188 15.23 10.55 -1.72
CA TYR A 188 13.76 10.46 -1.53
C TYR A 188 13.01 11.77 -1.29
N LYS A 189 13.70 12.88 -1.02
CA LYS A 189 13.03 14.15 -0.66
C LYS A 189 12.80 15.15 -1.81
N LYS A 190 13.40 14.95 -3.00
CA LYS A 190 13.24 15.90 -4.14
C LYS A 190 12.06 15.61 -5.08
N ARG A 191 11.27 14.55 -4.85
CA ARG A 191 10.13 14.18 -5.72
C ARG A 191 8.74 14.47 -5.18
N LEU A 192 8.59 14.92 -3.93
CA LEU A 192 7.28 15.25 -3.35
C LEU A 192 6.61 16.47 -4.02
N ILE A 193 7.38 17.35 -4.65
CA ILE A 193 6.84 18.54 -5.34
C ILE A 193 6.48 18.24 -6.80
N THR A 194 7.13 17.24 -7.44
CA THR A 194 6.90 16.93 -8.86
C THR A 194 5.72 15.97 -9.07
N LEU A 195 5.37 15.14 -8.07
CA LEU A 195 4.26 14.19 -8.13
C LEU A 195 2.88 14.86 -8.26
N ASN A 196 2.75 16.10 -7.79
CA ASN A 196 1.49 16.86 -7.92
C ASN A 196 1.22 17.35 -9.36
N ARG A 197 2.26 17.38 -10.23
CA ARG A 197 2.11 17.80 -11.63
C ARG A 197 1.87 16.66 -12.61
N VAL A 198 2.33 15.44 -12.30
CA VAL A 198 2.11 14.28 -13.18
C VAL A 198 0.66 13.77 -13.10
N PHE A 199 0.00 13.92 -11.94
CA PHE A 199 -1.41 13.54 -11.79
C PHE A 199 -2.39 14.41 -12.61
N LEU A 200 -2.04 15.67 -12.90
CA LEU A 200 -2.84 16.53 -13.80
C LEU A 200 -2.71 16.13 -15.28
N ALA A 201 -1.57 15.58 -15.71
CA ALA A 201 -1.34 15.26 -17.12
C ALA A 201 -2.17 14.05 -17.61
N VAL A 202 -2.48 13.09 -16.73
CA VAL A 202 -3.31 11.93 -17.08
C VAL A 202 -4.80 12.28 -17.15
N GLN A 203 -5.22 13.41 -16.56
CA GLN A 203 -6.60 13.91 -16.66
C GLN A 203 -6.85 14.75 -17.94
N CYS A 204 -5.79 15.20 -18.63
CA CYS A 204 -5.94 16.13 -19.75
C CYS A 204 -6.12 15.47 -21.14
N TYR A 205 -5.94 14.16 -21.27
CA TYR A 205 -6.14 13.44 -22.54
C TYR A 205 -7.57 12.91 -22.76
N ARG A 206 -8.53 13.25 -21.89
CA ARG A 206 -9.94 12.84 -22.02
C ARG A 206 -10.90 14.01 -22.19
N LEU A 207 -10.47 15.07 -22.89
CA LEU A 207 -11.34 16.21 -23.27
C LEU A 207 -11.17 16.72 -24.71
N TYR A 208 -10.36 16.08 -25.56
CA TYR A 208 -10.35 16.37 -27.00
C TYR A 208 -10.32 15.05 -27.77
N SER A 209 -11.50 14.63 -28.24
CA SER A 209 -11.76 13.82 -29.43
C SER A 209 -13.21 13.33 -29.37
N VAL A 210 -14.12 14.27 -29.57
CA VAL A 210 -15.47 14.02 -30.09
C VAL A 210 -15.58 14.88 -31.33
N TRP A 211 -15.28 14.26 -32.47
CA TRP A 211 -15.94 14.37 -33.77
C TRP A 211 -15.64 13.08 -34.52
#